data_AF-A0A645D517-F1
#
_entry.id   AF-A0A645D517-F1
#
_cell.length_a   1.000
_cell.length_b   1.000
_cell.length_c   1.000
_cell.angle_alpha   90.00
_cell.angle_beta   90.00
_cell.angle_gamma   90.00
#
_symmetry.space_group_name_H-M   'P 1'
#
loop_
_entity.id
_entity.type
_entity.pdbx_description
1 polymer ?
#
loop_
_entity_poly.entity_id
_entity_poly.type
_entity_poly.pdbx_seq_one_letter_code
_entity_poly.pdbx_strand_id
1 'polypeptide(L)'
;MNLYIKLHLYLKEDINIPIGQKINPTLFFGVPANKDPKRNIVAINLEQKLLSIYMDIPDGPILAVNELEDDIDKLIYLNSVILGRKAIVLIESE
;
A
#
# COMPACT_ATOMS: atom_id res chain seq x y z
N MET A 1 -17.20 -13.72 -10.02
CA MET A 1 -16.26 -12.73 -9.48
C MET A 1 -16.03 -13.07 -8.01
N ASN A 2 -14.85 -13.57 -7.65
CA ASN A 2 -14.58 -14.02 -6.28
C ASN A 2 -14.08 -12.84 -5.47
N LEU A 3 -14.83 -12.44 -4.44
CA LEU A 3 -14.42 -11.44 -3.47
C LEU A 3 -13.44 -12.11 -2.50
N TYR A 4 -12.15 -11.84 -2.66
CA TYR A 4 -11.13 -12.31 -1.72
C TYR A 4 -10.92 -11.26 -0.64
N ILE A 5 -11.55 -11.44 0.52
CA ILE A 5 -11.36 -10.54 1.66
C ILE A 5 -10.16 -11.04 2.46
N LYS A 6 -9.06 -10.28 2.44
CA LYS A 6 -7.86 -10.59 3.23
C LYS A 6 -7.85 -9.76 4.51
N LEU A 7 -8.30 -10.34 5.62
CA LEU A 7 -8.26 -9.69 6.93
C LEU A 7 -6.83 -9.69 7.47
N HIS A 8 -6.33 -8.51 7.82
CA HIS A 8 -5.08 -8.35 8.55
C HIS A 8 -5.35 -7.46 9.75
N LEU A 9 -4.79 -7.82 10.91
CA LEU A 9 -4.92 -7.08 12.17
C LEU A 9 -3.58 -6.42 12.47
N TYR A 10 -3.58 -5.12 12.70
CA TYR A 10 -2.38 -4.36 13.06
C TYR A 10 -2.62 -3.52 14.31
N LEU A 11 -1.57 -3.42 15.13
CA LEU A 11 -1.51 -2.48 16.23
C LEU A 11 -1.38 -1.05 15.70
N LYS A 12 -1.75 -0.06 16.51
CA LYS A 12 -1.73 1.37 16.17
C LYS A 12 -0.41 1.84 15.53
N GLU A 13 0.72 1.31 15.99
CA GLU A 13 2.06 1.71 15.54
C GLU A 13 2.35 1.25 14.09
N ASP A 14 1.65 0.21 13.65
CA ASP A 14 1.89 -0.49 12.38
C ASP A 14 0.84 -0.17 11.31
N ILE A 15 0.02 0.86 11.52
CA ILE A 15 -1.11 1.20 10.65
C ILE A 15 -0.70 1.54 9.21
N ASN A 16 0.56 1.92 8.99
CA ASN A 16 1.10 2.22 7.65
C ASN A 16 1.39 0.94 6.84
N ILE A 17 1.65 -0.19 7.51
CA ILE A 17 1.98 -1.47 6.89
C ILE A 17 0.86 -1.99 5.99
N PRO A 18 -0.42 -2.10 6.43
CA PRO A 18 -1.50 -2.52 5.54
C PRO A 18 -1.72 -1.59 4.37
N ILE A 19 -1.35 -0.32 4.51
CA ILE A 19 -1.67 0.73 3.53
C ILE A 19 -0.63 0.72 2.41
N GLY A 20 0.59 0.26 2.68
CA GLY A 20 1.69 0.23 1.72
C GLY A 20 2.29 1.60 1.45
N GLN A 21 1.86 2.63 2.18
CA GLN A 21 2.37 3.99 2.13
C GLN A 21 2.28 4.62 3.52
N LYS A 22 3.19 5.55 3.79
CA LYS A 22 3.13 6.37 5.01
C LYS A 22 1.96 7.33 4.90
N ILE A 23 1.02 7.24 5.83
CA ILE A 23 -0.13 8.15 5.91
C ILE A 23 -0.12 8.93 7.22
N ASN A 24 -0.95 9.97 7.29
CA ASN A 24 -1.30 10.64 8.54
C ASN A 24 -2.61 10.03 9.09
N PRO A 25 -2.58 9.16 10.11
CA PRO A 25 -3.78 8.47 10.58
C PRO A 25 -4.83 9.42 11.15
N THR A 26 -4.42 10.57 11.69
CA THR A 26 -5.35 11.61 12.15
C THR A 26 -6.14 12.22 11.00
N LEU A 27 -5.50 12.46 9.85
CA LEU A 27 -6.16 13.02 8.67
C LEU A 27 -7.14 12.04 8.03
N PHE A 28 -6.75 10.77 7.91
CA PHE A 28 -7.53 9.77 7.19
C PHE A 28 -8.59 9.08 8.04
N PHE A 29 -8.39 9.00 9.36
CA PHE A 29 -9.24 8.21 10.25
C PHE A 29 -9.65 8.94 11.53
N GLY A 30 -9.26 10.20 11.73
CA GLY A 30 -9.63 10.97 12.92
C GLY A 30 -9.00 10.46 14.23
N VAL A 31 -8.02 9.55 14.16
CA VAL A 31 -7.35 9.01 15.35
C VAL A 31 -6.52 10.12 16.02
N PRO A 32 -6.78 10.45 17.30
CA PRO A 32 -6.02 11.49 17.99
C PRO A 32 -4.52 11.16 18.03
N ALA A 33 -3.70 12.17 17.73
CA ALA A 33 -2.24 12.05 17.85
C ALA A 33 -1.80 11.80 19.29
N ASN A 34 -2.59 12.27 20.27
CA ASN A 34 -2.31 12.08 21.68
C ASN A 34 -2.60 10.62 22.08
N LYS A 35 -1.54 9.97 22.54
CA LYS A 35 -1.49 8.58 22.96
C LYS A 35 -2.26 8.43 24.27
N ASP A 36 -3.52 8.02 24.19
CA ASP A 36 -4.14 7.35 25.33
C ASP A 36 -3.64 5.89 25.32
N PRO A 37 -2.80 5.47 26.27
CA PRO A 37 -2.19 4.14 26.29
C PRO A 37 -3.21 3.02 26.53
N LYS A 38 -4.46 3.33 26.88
CA LYS A 38 -5.52 2.34 27.10
C LYS A 38 -6.32 1.98 25.84
N ARG A 39 -6.16 2.71 24.74
CA ARG A 39 -6.96 2.49 23.52
C ARG A 39 -6.39 1.36 22.69
N ASN A 40 -7.16 0.28 22.55
CA ASN A 40 -6.89 -0.78 21.60
C ASN A 40 -7.33 -0.32 20.21
N ILE A 41 -6.40 -0.24 19.27
CA ILE A 41 -6.71 0.07 17.86
C ILE A 41 -6.35 -1.12 17.00
N VAL A 42 -7.31 -1.56 16.22
CA VAL A 42 -7.17 -2.60 15.21
C VAL A 42 -7.43 -1.98 13.85
N ALA A 43 -6.46 -2.10 12.94
CA ALA A 43 -6.69 -1.81 11.53
C ALA A 43 -7.09 -3.07 10.78
N ILE A 44 -8.15 -2.97 9.97
CA ILE A 44 -8.63 -4.00 9.05
C ILE A 44 -8.40 -3.49 7.62
N ASN A 45 -7.59 -4.21 6.85
CA ASN A 45 -7.43 -3.97 5.42
C ASN A 45 -8.41 -4.85 4.62
N LEU A 46 -9.16 -4.26 3.70
CA LEU A 46 -10.06 -4.94 2.78
C LEU A 46 -9.63 -4.61 1.36
N GLU A 47 -9.19 -5.62 0.62
CA GLU A 47 -8.73 -5.44 -0.76
C GLU A 47 -9.56 -6.30 -1.70
N GLN A 48 -10.02 -5.70 -2.80
CA GLN A 48 -10.66 -6.40 -3.89
C GLN A 48 -9.85 -6.15 -5.16
N LYS A 49 -9.22 -7.22 -5.68
CA LYS A 49 -8.50 -7.18 -6.95
C LYS A 49 -9.51 -7.35 -8.09
N LEU A 50 -9.53 -6.41 -9.04
CA LEU A 50 -10.45 -6.44 -10.18
C LEU A 50 -9.71 -6.79 -11.48
N LEU A 51 -8.51 -6.26 -11.65
CA LEU A 51 -7.67 -6.47 -12.82
C LEU A 51 -6.21 -6.50 -12.38
N SER A 52 -5.41 -7.35 -13.01
CA SER A 52 -3.96 -7.36 -12.84
C SER A 52 -3.34 -7.26 -14.23
N ILE A 53 -2.51 -6.23 -14.41
CA ILE A 53 -1.77 -5.99 -15.64
C ILE A 53 -0.33 -6.42 -15.35
N TYR A 54 0.18 -7.32 -16.18
CA TYR A 54 1.56 -7.79 -16.15
C TYR A 54 2.25 -7.26 -17.39
N MET A 55 3.43 -6.68 -17.21
CA MET A 55 4.27 -6.19 -18.28
C MET A 55 5.46 -7.15 -18.40
N ASP A 56 5.72 -7.60 -19.63
CA ASP A 56 6.84 -8.49 -19.91
C ASP A 56 8.14 -7.79 -19.52
N ILE A 57 9.06 -8.53 -18.90
CA ILE A 57 10.39 -7.99 -18.63
C ILE A 57 11.05 -7.73 -19.99
N PRO A 58 11.53 -6.50 -20.26
CA PRO A 58 12.15 -6.22 -21.54
C PRO A 58 13.42 -7.08 -21.70
N ASP A 59 13.64 -7.60 -22.92
CA ASP A 59 14.75 -8.50 -23.25
C ASP A 59 16.16 -7.88 -23.08
N GLY A 60 16.20 -6.57 -22.80
CA GLY A 60 17.38 -5.81 -22.45
C GLY A 60 16.97 -4.42 -21.97
N PRO A 61 17.90 -3.63 -21.44
CA PRO A 61 17.60 -2.24 -21.11
C PRO A 61 17.06 -1.52 -22.36
N ILE A 62 15.83 -0.97 -22.29
CA ILE A 62 15.23 -0.15 -23.36
C ILE A 62 15.94 1.20 -23.33
N LEU A 63 17.13 1.18 -23.87
CA LEU A 63 18.11 2.22 -23.73
C LEU A 63 18.61 2.49 -25.14
N ALA A 64 17.82 3.24 -25.90
CA ALA A 64 18.35 4.02 -27.03
C ALA A 64 19.20 5.14 -26.41
N VAL A 65 20.37 4.79 -25.87
CA VAL A 65 21.18 5.72 -25.06
C VAL A 65 21.90 6.68 -25.98
N ASN A 66 21.42 7.92 -25.98
CA ASN A 66 22.29 9.08 -25.92
C ASN A 66 21.79 10.14 -24.91
N GLU A 67 20.69 9.90 -24.16
CA GLU A 67 20.02 10.98 -23.40
C GLU A 67 19.65 10.64 -21.94
N LEU A 68 20.10 9.51 -21.39
CA LEU A 68 19.90 9.27 -19.96
C LEU A 68 21.05 9.89 -19.17
N GLU A 69 20.81 11.10 -18.69
CA GLU A 69 21.67 11.82 -17.75
C GLU A 69 21.65 11.19 -16.34
N ASP A 70 20.71 10.28 -16.07
CA ASP A 70 20.51 9.66 -14.77
C ASP A 70 21.21 8.30 -14.61
N ASP A 71 21.58 8.02 -13.36
CA ASP A 71 22.24 6.79 -12.93
C ASP A 71 21.35 5.55 -13.18
N ILE A 72 21.75 4.74 -14.17
CA ILE A 72 21.02 3.55 -14.64
C ILE A 72 20.76 2.56 -13.50
N ASP A 73 21.64 2.50 -12.49
CA ASP A 73 21.50 1.61 -11.32
C ASP A 73 20.32 2.02 -10.40
N LYS A 74 19.73 3.20 -10.61
CA LYS A 74 18.56 3.69 -9.86
C LYS A 74 17.23 3.45 -10.57
N LEU A 75 17.23 2.89 -11.78
CA LEU A 75 16.00 2.65 -12.54
C LEU A 75 15.24 1.46 -11.96
N ILE A 76 13.93 1.66 -11.73
CA ILE A 76 13.02 0.61 -11.25
C ILE A 76 12.04 0.28 -12.37
N TYR A 77 12.00 -0.99 -12.77
CA TYR A 77 10.99 -1.48 -13.68
C TYR A 77 9.73 -1.92 -12.92
N LEU A 78 8.60 -1.31 -13.24
CA LEU A 78 7.31 -1.74 -12.75
C LEU A 78 6.88 -2.98 -13.56
N ASN A 79 6.90 -4.17 -12.97
CA ASN A 79 6.51 -5.40 -13.67
C ASN A 79 4.98 -5.60 -13.69
N SER A 80 4.29 -5.19 -12.62
CA SER A 80 2.85 -5.43 -12.53
C SER A 80 2.12 -4.32 -11.79
N VAL A 81 0.86 -4.15 -12.16
CA VAL A 81 -0.08 -3.24 -11.49
C VAL A 81 -1.38 -3.98 -11.23
N ILE A 82 -1.85 -3.90 -9.99
CA ILE A 82 -3.14 -4.45 -9.59
C ILE A 82 -4.12 -3.28 -9.47
N LEU A 83 -5.16 -3.30 -10.30
CA LEU A 83 -6.27 -2.36 -10.25
C LEU A 83 -7.41 -3.01 -9.48
N GLY A 84 -7.97 -2.27 -8.54
CA GLY A 84 -8.92 -2.81 -7.60
C GLY A 84 -9.55 -1.76 -6.70
N ARG A 85 -10.17 -2.24 -5.63
CA ARG A 85 -10.70 -1.40 -4.55
C ARG A 85 -9.96 -1.76 -3.27
N LYS A 86 -9.70 -0.75 -2.45
CA LYS A 86 -9.11 -0.90 -1.13
C LYS A 86 -9.89 -0.06 -0.14
N ALA A 87 -10.25 -0.66 0.98
CA ALA A 87 -10.85 0.03 2.12
C ALA A 87 -10.07 -0.35 3.37
N ILE A 88 -9.81 0.63 4.22
CA ILE A 88 -9.17 0.42 5.51
C ILE A 88 -10.16 0.87 6.57
N VAL A 89 -10.43 0.00 7.53
CA VAL A 89 -11.32 0.27 8.65
C VAL A 89 -10.49 0.26 9.92
N LEU A 90 -10.63 1.28 10.75
CA LEU A 90 -10.06 1.29 12.09
C LEU A 90 -11.16 1.01 13.10
N ILE A 91 -10.90 0.07 14.00
CA ILE A 91 -11.76 -0.24 15.13
C ILE A 91 -11.01 0.16 16.39
N GLU A 92 -11.65 1.00 17.18
CA GLU A 92 -11.14 1.48 18.46
C GLU A 92 -11.98 0.86 19.59
N SER A 93 -11.32 0.37 20.63
CA SER A 93 -11.94 -0.10 21.87
C SER A 93 -11.22 0.48 23.08
N GLU A 94 -12.02 0.76 24.11
CA GLU A 94 -11.54 0.97 25.48
C GLU A 94 -11.04 -0.33 26.12
#